data_AF-A0A1I6HLB1-F1
#
_entry.id   AF-A0A1I6HLB1-F1
#
_cell.length_a   1.000
_cell.length_b   1.000
_cell.length_c   1.000
_cell.angle_alpha   90.00
_cell.angle_beta   90.00
_cell.angle_gamma   90.00
#
_symmetry.space_group_name_H-M   'P 1'
#
loop_
_entity.id
_entity.type
_entity.pdbx_description
1 polymer ?
#
loop_
_entity_poly.entity_id
_entity_poly.type
_entity_poly.pdbx_seq_one_letter_code
_entity_poly.pdbx_strand_id
1 'polypeptide(L)' 'MSSLQSYFSTDWSAMTGHDWAGLIVTVVIFFGLAYAFWWALRPSKKKELEEQKFKVLDDD' A
#
# COMPACT_ATOMS: atom_id res chain seq x y z
N MET A 1 -21.49 26.40 7.43
CA MET A 1 -20.55 25.44 6.81
C MET A 1 -20.98 25.25 5.36
N SER A 2 -20.06 25.20 4.40
CA SER A 2 -20.44 25.05 2.98
C SER A 2 -20.93 23.62 2.71
N SER A 3 -21.84 23.46 1.75
CA SER A 3 -22.40 22.15 1.37
C SER A 3 -21.35 21.12 0.95
N LEU A 4 -20.20 21.57 0.45
CA LEU A 4 -19.09 20.68 0.09
C LEU A 4 -18.44 20.04 1.31
N GLN A 5 -18.31 20.79 2.41
CA GLN A 5 -17.66 20.30 3.63
C GLN A 5 -18.46 19.14 4.28
N SER A 6 -19.79 19.15 4.18
CA SER A 6 -20.63 18.06 4.72
C SER A 6 -20.52 16.75 3.95
N TYR A 7 -20.09 16.77 2.69
CA TYR A 7 -19.84 15.53 1.94
C TYR A 7 -18.53 14.85 2.34
N PHE A 8 -17.57 15.61 2.88
CA PHE A 8 -16.28 15.08 3.37
C PHE A 8 -16.26 14.86 4.89
N SER A 9 -17.36 15.15 5.59
CA SER A 9 -17.48 14.84 7.01
C SER A 9 -17.89 13.39 7.19
N THR A 10 -16.97 12.56 7.66
CA THR A 10 -17.26 11.21 8.14
C THR A 10 -17.58 11.25 9.63
N ASP A 11 -18.75 10.73 10.01
CA ASP A 11 -19.08 10.50 11.41
C ASP A 11 -18.43 9.19 11.87
N TRP A 12 -17.27 9.31 12.50
CA TRP A 12 -16.50 8.19 13.05
C TRP A 12 -17.21 7.48 14.19
N SER A 13 -18.12 8.16 14.90
CA SER A 13 -18.86 7.60 16.03
C SER A 13 -20.03 6.73 15.58
N ALA A 14 -20.50 6.92 14.34
CA ALA A 14 -21.58 6.15 13.73
C ALA A 14 -21.09 4.84 13.06
N MET A 15 -19.78 4.63 12.95
CA MET A 15 -19.22 3.40 12.35
C MET A 15 -19.52 2.19 13.23
N THR A 16 -20.06 1.13 12.62
CA THR A 16 -20.31 -0.14 13.31
C THR A 16 -19.00 -0.91 13.53
N GLY A 17 -19.03 -1.93 14.40
CA GLY A 17 -17.85 -2.78 14.63
C GLY A 17 -17.33 -3.48 13.37
N HIS A 18 -18.19 -3.80 12.41
CA HIS A 18 -17.80 -4.40 11.15
C HIS A 18 -17.08 -3.39 10.24
N ASP A 19 -17.53 -2.14 10.20
CA ASP A 19 -16.90 -1.08 9.41
C ASP A 19 -15.47 -0.81 9.89
N TRP A 20 -15.27 -0.80 11.22
CA TRP A 20 -13.95 -0.69 11.83
C TRP A 20 -13.04 -1.87 11.51
N ALA A 21 -13.57 -3.10 11.55
CA ALA A 21 -12.81 -4.29 11.19
C ALA A 21 -12.34 -4.23 9.73
N GLY A 22 -13.23 -3.86 8.80
CA GLY A 22 -12.90 -3.67 7.40
C GLY A 22 -11.81 -2.62 7.20
N LEU A 23 -11.97 -1.45 7.83
CA LEU A 23 -10.97 -0.37 7.77
C LEU A 23 -9.59 -0.83 8.27
N ILE A 24 -9.53 -1.50 9.42
CA ILE A 24 -8.28 -1.99 10.01
C ILE A 24 -7.61 -3.00 9.07
N VAL A 25 -8.37 -3.95 8.53
CA VAL A 25 -7.84 -4.94 7.58
C VAL A 25 -7.25 -4.24 6.35
N THR A 26 -7.96 -3.28 5.77
CA THR A 26 -7.47 -2.51 4.62
C THR A 26 -6.17 -1.77 4.95
N VAL A 27 -6.10 -1.11 6.10
CA VAL A 27 -4.91 -0.38 6.55
C VAL A 27 -3.72 -1.33 6.74
N VAL A 28 -3.93 -2.47 7.39
CA VAL A 28 -2.88 -3.48 7.62
C VAL A 28 -2.36 -4.04 6.29
N ILE A 29 -3.25 -4.38 5.36
CA ILE A 29 -2.84 -4.87 4.04
C ILE A 29 -2.04 -3.80 3.28
N PHE A 30 -2.51 -2.55 3.29
CA PHE A 30 -1.81 -1.45 2.63
C PHE A 30 -0.37 -1.30 3.14
N PHE A 31 -0.18 -1.23 4.46
CA PHE A 31 1.16 -1.13 5.04
C PHE A 31 1.98 -2.40 4.83
N GLY A 32 1.35 -3.58 4.84
CA GLY A 32 2.00 -4.84 4.51
C GLY A 32 2.58 -4.85 3.10
N LEU A 33 1.81 -4.38 2.11
CA LEU A 33 2.27 -4.23 0.72
C LEU A 33 3.37 -3.17 0.60
N ALA A 34 3.20 -2.01 1.25
CA ALA A 34 4.22 -0.95 1.24
C ALA A 34 5.55 -1.45 1.83
N TYR A 35 5.48 -2.19 2.95
CA TYR A 35 6.65 -2.80 3.57
C TYR A 35 7.28 -3.87 2.67
N ALA A 36 6.47 -4.76 2.07
CA ALA A 36 6.96 -5.79 1.16
C ALA A 36 7.67 -5.17 -0.05
N PHE A 37 7.10 -4.11 -0.64
CA PHE A 37 7.69 -3.38 -1.76
C PHE A 37 9.01 -2.72 -1.37
N TRP A 38 9.05 -2.03 -0.23
CA TRP A 38 10.27 -1.42 0.29
C TRP A 38 11.35 -2.47 0.58
N TRP A 39 10.98 -3.60 1.16
CA TRP A 39 11.90 -4.69 1.48
C TRP A 39 12.44 -5.37 0.22
N ALA A 40 11.59 -5.61 -0.79
CA ALA A 40 11.99 -6.20 -2.06
C ALA A 40 12.93 -5.28 -2.86
N LEU A 41 12.64 -3.97 -2.89
CA LEU A 41 13.40 -2.97 -3.65
C LEU A 41 14.42 -2.19 -2.82
N ARG A 42 14.83 -2.74 -1.68
CA ARG A 42 15.80 -2.08 -0.79
C ARG A 42 17.14 -1.84 -1.51
N PRO A 43 17.84 -0.74 -1.20
CA PRO A 43 19.07 -0.35 -1.90
C PRO A 43 20.18 -1.41 -1.82
N SER A 44 20.21 -2.23 -0.76
CA SER A 44 21.19 -3.32 -0.63
C SER A 44 21.00 -4.44 -1.67
N LYS A 45 19.84 -4.52 -2.33
CA LYS A 45 19.54 -5.47 -3.41
C LYS A 45 19.71 -4.89 -4.80
N LYS A 46 20.10 -3.62 -4.92
CA LYS A 46 20.24 -2.91 -6.20
C LYS A 46 21.15 -3.65 -7.20
N LYS A 47 22.31 -4.13 -6.76
CA LYS A 47 23.26 -4.82 -7.64
C LYS A 47 22.67 -6.09 -8.24
N GLU A 48 22.07 -6.95 -7.41
CA GLU A 48 21.41 -8.18 -7.83
C GLU A 48 20.21 -7.91 -8.77
N LEU A 49 19.44 -6.85 -8.49
CA LEU A 49 18.34 -6.42 -9.34
C LEU A 49 18.81 -5.86 -10.70
N GLU A 50 19.95 -5.16 -10.73
CA GLU A 50 20.56 -4.65 -11.97
C GLU A 50 21.15 -5.78 -12.83
N GLU A 51 21.72 -6.82 -12.21
CA GLU A 51 22.21 -8.02 -12.90
C GLU A 51 21.07 -8.79 -13.59
N GLN A 52 19.87 -8.80 -13.00
CA GLN A 52 18.69 -9.43 -13.60
C GLN A 52 18.04 -8.62 -14.72
N LYS A 53 18.42 -7.34 -14.90
CA LYS A 53 17.77 -6.41 -15.84
C LYS A 53 17.82 -6.88 -17.30
N PHE A 54 18.93 -7.47 -17.71
CA PHE A 54 19.14 -7.91 -19.10
C PHE A 54 18.94 -9.40 -19.29
N LYS A 55 18.68 -10.17 -18.22
CA LYS A 55 18.56 -11.63 -18.28
C LYS A 55 17.45 -12.11 -19.23
N VAL A 56 16.39 -11.33 -19.41
CA VAL A 56 15.28 -11.63 -20.35
C VAL A 56 15.66 -11.33 -21.81
N LEU A 57 16.71 -10.56 -22.04
CA LEU A 57 17.21 -10.16 -23.36
C LEU A 57 18.42 -10.98 -23.81
N ASP A 58 19.00 -11.76 -22.90
CA ASP A 58 20.22 -12.56 -23.07
C ASP A 58 19.87 -14.05 -23.26
N ASP A 59 18.73 -14.34 -23.91
CA ASP A 59 18.24 -15.69 -24.27
C ASP A 59 18.98 -16.22 -25.53
N ASP A 60 20.32 -16.26 -25.49
CA ASP A 60 21.15 -17.07 -26.41
C ASP A 60 21.49 -18.44 -25.79
#